data_AF-A0A0F7PM97-F1
#
_entry.id   AF-A0A0F7PM97-F1
#
_cell.length_a   1.000
_cell.length_b   1.000
_cell.length_c   1.000
_cell.angle_alpha   90.00
_cell.angle_beta   90.00
_cell.angle_gamma   90.00
#
_symmetry.space_group_name_H-M   'P 1'
#
loop_
_entity.id
_entity.type
_entity.pdbx_description
1 polymer ?
#
loop_
_entity_poly.entity_id
_entity_poly.type
_entity_poly.pdbx_seq_one_letter_code
_entity_poly.pdbx_strand_id
1 'polypeptide(L)'
;MRLKAGIFVSALTRRVFGDGGMAVVEKHGSEEAGAIFVRIRHRDGTESLAAPAPQTAFDIDHPDGRLFELRRSRVPESEISEILAREVRFDLDIWVVEIETDSPETYLDFSEN
;
A
#
# COMPACT_ATOMS: atom_id res chain seq x y z
N MET A 1 1.82 -17.75 -9.06
CA MET A 1 1.59 -16.59 -9.95
C MET A 1 0.99 -15.45 -9.14
N ARG A 2 1.67 -14.30 -9.03
CA ARG A 2 1.19 -13.12 -8.28
C ARG A 2 0.03 -12.42 -9.02
N LEU A 3 -0.95 -11.92 -8.27
CA LEU A 3 -2.05 -11.10 -8.81
C LEU A 3 -1.52 -9.81 -9.46
N LYS A 4 -2.14 -9.42 -10.57
CA LYS A 4 -1.88 -8.13 -11.25
C LYS A 4 -2.15 -6.96 -10.32
N ALA A 5 -1.37 -5.89 -10.45
CA ALA A 5 -1.44 -4.73 -9.56
C ALA A 5 -2.85 -4.10 -9.51
N GLY A 6 -3.48 -3.85 -10.67
CA GLY A 6 -4.82 -3.25 -10.69
C GLY A 6 -5.93 -4.15 -10.12
N ILE A 7 -5.79 -5.47 -10.26
CA ILE A 7 -6.70 -6.44 -9.61
C ILE A 7 -6.54 -6.36 -8.09
N PHE A 8 -5.30 -6.32 -7.58
CA PHE A 8 -5.04 -6.17 -6.16
C PHE A 8 -5.62 -4.87 -5.60
N VAL A 9 -5.39 -3.73 -6.26
CA VAL A 9 -5.93 -2.42 -5.83
C VAL A 9 -7.45 -2.44 -5.83
N SER A 10 -8.08 -2.99 -6.87
CA SER A 10 -9.54 -3.12 -6.94
C SER A 10 -10.12 -3.97 -5.80
N ALA A 11 -9.46 -5.09 -5.48
CA ALA A 11 -9.85 -5.97 -4.40
C ALA A 11 -9.67 -5.31 -3.02
N LEU A 12 -8.54 -4.63 -2.80
CA LEU A 12 -8.27 -3.88 -1.57
C LEU A 12 -9.36 -2.82 -1.32
N THR A 13 -9.60 -1.96 -2.30
CA THR A 13 -10.62 -0.90 -2.21
C THR A 13 -12.00 -1.47 -1.92
N ARG A 14 -12.38 -2.56 -2.59
CA ARG A 14 -13.66 -3.23 -2.36
C ARG A 14 -13.77 -3.83 -0.95
N ARG A 15 -12.70 -4.43 -0.42
CA ARG A 15 -12.67 -4.97 0.95
C ARG A 15 -12.85 -3.87 1.98
N VAL A 16 -12.09 -2.78 1.87
CA VAL A 16 -12.19 -1.63 2.79
C VAL A 16 -13.60 -1.03 2.78
N PHE A 17 -14.20 -0.82 1.59
CA PHE A 17 -15.59 -0.34 1.52
C PHE A 17 -16.61 -1.35 2.05
N GLY A 18 -16.39 -2.65 1.84
CA GLY A 18 -17.24 -3.72 2.36
C GLY A 18 -17.30 -3.73 3.89
N ASP A 19 -16.20 -3.35 4.53
CA ASP A 19 -16.06 -3.24 5.99
C ASP A 19 -16.51 -1.86 6.53
N GLY A 20 -17.04 -0.98 5.66
CA GLY A 20 -17.54 0.34 6.01
C GLY A 20 -16.46 1.43 6.12
N GLY A 21 -15.22 1.12 5.77
CA GLY A 21 -14.12 2.09 5.69
C GLY A 21 -14.11 2.90 4.39
N MET A 22 -13.11 3.77 4.27
CA MET A 22 -12.87 4.57 3.06
C MET A 22 -11.56 4.19 2.39
N ALA A 23 -11.57 4.11 1.07
CA ALA A 23 -10.38 3.92 0.26
C ALA A 23 -10.40 4.82 -0.98
N VAL A 24 -9.25 5.36 -1.38
CA VAL A 24 -9.09 6.25 -2.52
C VAL A 24 -7.88 5.83 -3.35
N VAL A 25 -8.04 5.71 -4.66
CA VAL A 25 -6.89 5.58 -5.58
C VAL A 25 -6.42 6.98 -5.95
N GLU A 26 -5.37 7.46 -5.29
CA GLU A 26 -4.80 8.80 -5.54
C GLU A 26 -4.01 8.83 -6.85
N LYS A 27 -3.32 7.74 -7.16
CA LYS A 27 -2.56 7.59 -8.40
C LYS A 27 -2.75 6.20 -8.99
N HIS A 28 -3.12 6.19 -10.25
CA HIS A 28 -3.14 5.00 -11.08
C HIS A 28 -1.74 4.70 -11.62
N GLY A 29 -1.33 3.44 -11.53
CA GLY A 29 -0.05 2.91 -12.02
C GLY A 29 -0.23 1.90 -13.15
N SER A 30 0.80 1.12 -13.41
CA SER A 30 0.75 -0.01 -14.37
C SER A 30 -0.17 -1.12 -13.85
N GLU A 31 -1.12 -1.53 -14.67
CA GLU A 31 -2.10 -2.59 -14.36
C GLU A 31 -1.45 -3.93 -14.03
N GLU A 32 -0.40 -4.28 -14.76
CA GLU A 32 0.22 -5.61 -14.68
C GLU A 32 1.10 -5.74 -13.45
N ALA A 33 2.06 -4.83 -13.27
CA ALA A 33 3.17 -5.00 -12.33
C ALA A 33 3.52 -3.76 -11.51
N GLY A 34 2.69 -2.70 -11.53
CA GLY A 34 2.97 -1.48 -10.78
C GLY A 34 3.29 -1.73 -9.31
N ALA A 35 4.29 -1.02 -8.79
CA ALA A 35 4.58 -0.97 -7.36
C ALA A 35 3.38 -0.32 -6.65
N ILE A 36 2.94 -0.86 -5.51
CA ILE A 36 1.76 -0.36 -4.82
C ILE A 36 2.20 0.24 -3.50
N PHE A 37 2.02 1.54 -3.34
CA PHE A 37 2.17 2.24 -2.08
C PHE A 37 0.79 2.45 -1.47
N VAL A 38 0.67 2.16 -0.18
CA VAL A 38 -0.59 2.33 0.55
C VAL A 38 -0.39 3.36 1.67
N ARG A 39 -1.08 4.49 1.56
CA ARG A 39 -1.22 5.46 2.64
C ARG A 39 -2.30 4.96 3.59
N ILE A 40 -2.00 4.93 4.87
CA ILE A 40 -2.93 4.49 5.91
C ILE A 40 -3.26 5.71 6.75
N ARG A 41 -4.50 6.20 6.62
CA ARG A 41 -5.00 7.32 7.41
C ARG A 41 -5.57 6.80 8.72
N HIS A 42 -5.03 7.28 9.83
CA HIS A 42 -5.46 6.91 11.17
C HIS A 42 -6.50 7.89 11.70
N ARG A 43 -7.29 7.44 12.68
CA ARG A 43 -8.34 8.27 13.31
C ARG A 43 -7.81 9.47 14.09
N ASP A 44 -6.55 9.41 14.51
CA ASP A 44 -5.85 10.50 15.20
C ASP A 44 -5.31 11.59 14.26
N GLY A 45 -5.55 11.44 12.94
CA GLY A 45 -5.10 12.38 11.92
C GLY A 45 -3.65 12.18 11.48
N THR A 46 -2.95 11.17 12.02
CA THR A 46 -1.64 10.76 11.51
C THR A 46 -1.77 9.80 10.34
N GLU A 47 -0.68 9.63 9.60
CA GLU A 47 -0.59 8.69 8.49
C GLU A 47 0.59 7.74 8.63
N SER A 48 0.40 6.52 8.12
CA SER A 48 1.46 5.55 7.93
C SER A 48 1.62 5.25 6.43
N LEU A 49 2.81 4.81 6.02
CA LEU A 49 3.07 4.42 4.64
C LEU A 49 3.56 2.99 4.58
N ALA A 50 2.77 2.14 3.93
CA ALA A 50 3.18 0.80 3.54
C ALA A 50 3.72 0.85 2.10
N ALA A 51 4.92 0.30 1.89
CA ALA A 51 5.54 0.15 0.58
C ALA A 51 5.73 -1.33 0.25
N PRO A 52 5.92 -1.69 -1.04
CA PRO A 52 6.22 -3.08 -1.39
C PRO A 52 7.48 -3.55 -0.66
N ALA A 53 7.40 -4.72 -0.03
CA ALA A 53 8.57 -5.31 0.61
C ALA A 53 9.64 -5.66 -0.45
N PRO A 54 10.94 -5.61 -0.10
CA PRO A 54 12.02 -6.03 -0.99
C PRO A 54 11.84 -7.48 -1.46
N GLN A 55 12.32 -7.80 -2.66
CA GLN A 55 12.26 -9.19 -3.16
C GLN A 55 12.95 -10.21 -2.24
N THR A 56 13.93 -9.76 -1.43
CA THR A 56 14.61 -10.60 -0.43
C THR A 56 13.74 -11.01 0.75
N ALA A 57 12.59 -10.35 0.96
CA ALA A 57 11.64 -10.66 2.03
C ALA A 57 10.63 -11.75 1.63
N PHE A 58 10.63 -12.19 0.36
CA PHE A 58 9.79 -13.28 -0.10
C PHE A 58 10.51 -14.60 0.17
N ASP A 59 10.27 -15.18 1.35
CA ASP A 59 10.63 -16.57 1.61
C ASP A 59 9.82 -17.51 0.70
N ILE A 60 10.37 -18.71 0.50
CA ILE A 60 9.88 -19.78 -0.40
C ILE A 60 8.41 -20.17 -0.09
N ASP A 61 7.93 -19.86 1.13
CA ASP A 61 6.60 -20.21 1.65
C ASP A 61 5.46 -19.26 1.21
N HIS A 62 5.78 -18.06 0.71
CA HIS A 62 4.77 -17.11 0.19
C HIS A 62 5.02 -16.71 -1.27
N PRO A 63 5.10 -17.68 -2.21
CA PRO A 63 5.57 -17.43 -3.57
C PRO A 63 4.64 -16.50 -4.38
N ASP A 64 3.38 -16.32 -3.94
CA ASP A 64 2.31 -15.69 -4.73
C ASP A 64 1.70 -14.44 -4.09
N GLY A 65 2.08 -14.11 -2.85
CA GLY A 65 1.57 -12.97 -2.09
C GLY A 65 2.20 -11.63 -2.49
N ARG A 66 1.61 -10.51 -2.03
CA ARG A 66 2.23 -9.19 -2.07
C ARG A 66 2.48 -8.77 -0.62
N LEU A 67 3.74 -8.84 -0.19
CA LEU A 67 4.16 -8.36 1.13
C LEU A 67 4.46 -6.86 1.09
N PHE A 68 4.17 -6.21 2.21
CA PHE A 68 4.45 -4.81 2.45
C PHE A 68 5.43 -4.64 3.63
N GLU A 69 6.19 -3.56 3.59
CA GLU A 69 6.96 -3.08 4.74
C GLU A 69 6.41 -1.71 5.17
N LEU A 70 6.45 -1.44 6.46
CA LEU A 70 6.04 -0.14 6.98
C LEU A 70 7.20 0.86 6.92
N ARG A 71 7.20 1.74 5.92
CA ARG A 71 8.23 2.77 5.71
C ARG A 71 8.16 3.87 6.77
N ARG A 72 6.95 4.24 7.18
CA ARG A 72 6.66 5.26 8.19
C ARG A 72 5.42 4.88 8.96
N SER A 73 5.40 5.21 10.25
CA SER A 73 4.30 4.89 11.15
C SER A 73 3.85 6.14 11.90
N ARG A 74 2.57 6.48 11.79
CA ARG A 74 1.90 7.57 12.52
C ARG A 74 2.68 8.89 12.49
N VAL A 75 3.02 9.34 11.28
CA VAL A 75 3.68 10.63 11.02
C VAL A 75 2.70 11.64 10.42
N PRO A 76 3.04 12.94 10.35
CA PRO A 76 2.20 13.92 9.65
C PRO A 76 2.05 13.61 8.16
N GLU A 77 0.88 13.95 7.60
CA GLU A 77 0.53 13.81 6.17
C GLU A 77 1.61 14.37 5.22
N SER A 78 2.23 15.50 5.60
CA SER A 78 3.26 16.15 4.79
C SER A 78 4.50 15.27 4.58
N GLU A 79 4.88 14.46 5.59
CA GLU A 79 6.03 13.57 5.47
C GLU A 79 5.75 12.42 4.48
N ILE A 80 4.54 11.86 4.53
CA ILE A 80 4.11 10.82 3.59
C ILE A 80 4.06 11.39 2.17
N SER A 81 3.49 12.58 2.01
CA SER A 81 3.39 13.28 0.72
C SER A 81 4.76 13.53 0.09
N GLU A 82 5.76 13.94 0.88
CA GLU A 82 7.13 14.12 0.41
C GLU A 82 7.80 12.83 -0.06
N ILE A 83 7.57 11.72 0.65
CA ILE A 83 8.08 10.40 0.25
C ILE A 83 7.46 9.99 -1.08
N LEU A 84 6.13 10.03 -1.17
CA LEU A 84 5.43 9.65 -2.40
C LEU A 84 5.81 10.53 -3.59
N ALA A 85 5.99 11.84 -3.38
CA ALA A 85 6.45 12.73 -4.43
C ALA A 85 7.85 12.34 -4.96
N ARG A 86 8.74 11.80 -4.10
CA ARG A 86 10.03 11.26 -4.53
C ARG A 86 9.86 9.96 -5.32
N GLU A 87 9.02 9.04 -4.85
CA GLU A 87 8.75 7.77 -5.52
C GLU A 87 8.12 7.98 -6.91
N VAL A 88 7.13 8.87 -7.03
CA VAL A 88 6.50 9.21 -8.33
C VAL A 88 7.50 9.81 -9.32
N ARG A 89 8.48 10.59 -8.84
CA ARG A 89 9.54 11.11 -9.72
C ARG A 89 10.50 10.02 -10.19
N PHE A 90 10.66 8.96 -9.41
CA PHE A 90 11.53 7.84 -9.74
C PHE A 90 10.84 6.86 -10.69
N ASP A 91 9.56 6.54 -10.42
CA ASP A 91 8.76 5.62 -11.21
C ASP A 91 7.32 6.14 -11.36
N LEU A 92 6.92 6.40 -12.61
CA LEU A 92 5.59 6.90 -12.94
C LEU A 92 4.52 5.80 -12.95
N ASP A 93 4.93 4.52 -12.95
CA ASP A 93 4.04 3.37 -13.04
C ASP A 93 3.58 2.83 -11.68
N ILE A 94 3.91 3.53 -10.59
CA ILE A 94 3.45 3.18 -9.25
C ILE A 94 1.96 3.52 -9.04
N TRP A 95 1.32 2.73 -8.19
CA TRP A 95 0.03 3.01 -7.59
C TRP A 95 0.21 3.69 -6.24
N VAL A 96 -0.67 4.65 -5.95
CA VAL A 96 -0.85 5.20 -4.61
C VAL A 96 -2.32 5.03 -4.23
N VAL A 97 -2.54 4.29 -3.15
CA VAL A 97 -3.88 4.01 -2.61
C VAL A 97 -3.92 4.50 -1.17
N GLU A 98 -4.91 5.30 -0.83
CA GLU A 98 -5.21 5.65 0.56
C GLU A 98 -6.28 4.72 1.10
N ILE A 99 -6.12 4.29 2.35
CA ILE A 99 -7.14 3.57 3.13
C ILE A 99 -7.26 4.19 4.53
N GLU A 100 -8.48 4.28 5.05
CA GLU A 100 -8.73 4.70 6.44
C GLU A 100 -8.87 3.47 7.35
N THR A 101 -7.90 3.25 8.25
CA THR A 101 -7.92 2.14 9.21
C THR A 101 -6.87 2.33 10.31
N ASP A 102 -7.15 1.80 11.51
CA ASP A 102 -6.15 1.64 12.58
C ASP A 102 -5.53 0.23 12.62
N SER A 103 -6.07 -0.69 11.81
CA SER A 103 -5.64 -2.10 11.71
C SER A 103 -5.30 -2.45 10.26
N PRO A 104 -4.21 -1.89 9.69
CA PRO A 104 -3.83 -2.14 8.29
C PRO A 104 -3.55 -3.61 7.98
N GLU A 105 -3.12 -4.40 8.96
CA GLU A 105 -2.89 -5.85 8.88
C GLU A 105 -4.15 -6.66 8.52
N THR A 106 -5.34 -6.08 8.69
CA THR A 106 -6.59 -6.70 8.21
C THR A 106 -6.64 -6.76 6.68
N TYR A 107 -5.97 -5.80 6.01
CA TYR A 107 -6.07 -5.59 4.57
C TYR A 107 -4.76 -5.89 3.82
N LEU A 108 -3.63 -5.75 4.51
CA LEU A 108 -2.29 -5.87 3.95
C LEU A 108 -1.48 -6.92 4.70
N ASP A 109 -0.76 -7.76 3.96
CA ASP A 109 0.20 -8.68 4.54
C ASP A 109 1.55 -7.98 4.68
N PHE A 110 2.09 -7.92 5.89
CA PHE A 110 3.38 -7.30 6.16
C PHE A 110 4.48 -8.36 6.26
N SER A 111 5.67 -8.07 5.74
CA SER A 111 6.85 -8.91 5.98
C SER A 111 7.24 -8.83 7.47
N GLU A 112 7.52 -9.98 8.09
CA GLU A 112 8.16 -9.99 9.40
C GLU A 112 9.51 -9.25 9.32
N ASN A 113 9.79 -8.44 10.34
CA ASN A 113 10.93 -7.52 10.37
C ASN A 113 12.20 -8.19 10.91
#